data_AF-A0A1V6GHM5-F1
#
_entry.id   AF-A0A1V6GHM5-F1
#
_cell.length_a   1.000
_cell.length_b   1.000
_cell.length_c   1.000
_cell.angle_alpha   90.00
_cell.angle_beta   90.00
_cell.angle_gamma   90.00
#
_symmetry.space_group_name_H-M   'P 1'
#
loop_
_entity.id
_entity.type
_entity.pdbx_description
1 polymer ?
#
loop_
_entity_poly.entity_id
_entity_poly.type
_entity_poly.pdbx_seq_one_letter_code
_entity_poly.pdbx_strand_id
1 'polypeptide(L)' 'MLPPHVAVDKPNTRILSAKSPIYLLSDARPWLRGNKKNPCRACVSAIDFTGTCAAAILEEYPEEP' A
#
# COMPACT_ATOMS: atom_id res chain seq x y z
N MET A 1 -3.04 -1.39 11.00
CA MET A 1 -2.48 -2.71 10.60
C MET A 1 -2.49 -2.79 9.08
N LEU A 2 -1.48 -3.40 8.47
CA LEU A 2 -1.43 -3.73 7.04
C LEU A 2 -1.76 -5.22 6.88
N PRO A 3 -2.86 -5.57 6.18
CA PRO A 3 -3.22 -6.97 5.96
C PRO A 3 -2.33 -7.62 4.88
N PRO A 4 -2.17 -8.94 4.89
CA PRO A 4 -1.45 -9.66 3.84
C PRO A 4 -2.26 -9.70 2.54
N HIS A 5 -1.56 -9.81 1.41
CA HIS A 5 -2.19 -10.14 0.13
C HIS A 5 -2.49 -11.64 0.05
N VAL A 6 -3.71 -11.98 -0.33
CA VAL A 6 -4.18 -13.36 -0.44
C VAL A 6 -3.85 -13.93 -1.83
N ALA A 7 -3.67 -15.24 -1.90
CA ALA A 7 -3.50 -16.01 -3.15
C ALA A 7 -2.29 -15.58 -4.01
N VAL A 8 -1.17 -15.26 -3.37
CA VAL A 8 0.10 -14.94 -4.06
C VAL A 8 1.15 -16.02 -3.80
N ASP A 9 1.13 -17.09 -4.61
CA ASP A 9 2.08 -18.21 -4.48
C ASP A 9 3.44 -17.90 -5.14
N LYS A 10 3.43 -17.19 -6.27
CA LYS A 10 4.61 -16.87 -7.08
C LYS A 10 4.58 -15.40 -7.51
N PRO A 11 5.13 -14.48 -6.71
CA PRO A 11 5.15 -13.06 -7.04
C PRO A 11 6.05 -12.77 -8.24
N ASN A 12 5.79 -11.65 -8.93
CA ASN A 12 6.60 -11.19 -10.05
C ASN A 12 8.03 -10.85 -9.59
N THR A 13 9.04 -11.38 -10.29
CA THR A 13 10.47 -11.21 -9.94
C THR A 13 10.92 -9.75 -9.90
N ARG A 14 10.25 -8.85 -10.63
CA ARG A 14 10.55 -7.41 -10.61
C ARG A 14 10.28 -6.78 -9.24
N ILE A 15 9.25 -7.23 -8.53
CA ILE A 15 8.85 -6.72 -7.21
C ILE A 15 9.73 -7.30 -6.10
N LEU A 16 10.31 -8.49 -6.31
CA LEU A 16 11.24 -9.13 -5.36
C LEU A 16 12.65 -8.54 -5.36
N SER A 17 12.99 -7.73 -6.35
CA SER A 17 14.30 -7.10 -6.45
C SER A 17 14.53 -6.11 -5.31
N ALA A 18 15.73 -6.11 -4.73
CA ALA A 18 16.14 -5.13 -3.71
C ALA A 18 16.10 -3.67 -4.22
N LYS A 19 16.03 -3.46 -5.54
CA LYS A 19 15.88 -2.14 -6.15
C LYS A 19 14.42 -1.69 -6.30
N SER A 20 13.46 -2.56 -5.98
CA SER A 20 12.03 -2.23 -6.07
C SER A 20 11.66 -1.17 -5.02
N PRO A 21 10.96 -0.08 -5.39
CA PRO A 21 10.48 0.91 -4.43
C PRO A 21 9.26 0.41 -3.62
N ILE A 22 8.73 -0.77 -3.96
CA ILE A 22 7.58 -1.40 -3.32
C ILE A 22 7.90 -2.84 -2.93
N TYR A 23 7.18 -3.38 -1.96
CA TYR A 23 7.31 -4.76 -1.52
C TYR A 23 5.91 -5.38 -1.35
N LEU A 24 5.83 -6.70 -1.50
CA LEU A 24 4.60 -7.45 -1.29
C LEU A 24 4.42 -7.77 0.20
N LEU A 25 3.20 -7.59 0.72
CA LEU A 25 2.81 -8.00 2.07
C LEU A 25 2.39 -9.48 2.09
N SER A 26 3.31 -10.37 2.48
CA SER A 26 3.00 -11.80 2.68
C SER A 26 2.32 -12.08 4.03
N ASP A 27 2.67 -11.31 5.06
CA ASP A 27 2.14 -11.45 6.41
C ASP A 27 1.52 -10.13 6.90
N ALA A 28 0.55 -10.24 7.81
CA ALA A 28 0.01 -9.08 8.50
C ALA A 28 1.10 -8.37 9.30
N ARG A 29 1.16 -7.04 9.21
CA ARG A 29 2.15 -6.25 9.94
C ARG A 29 1.59 -4.94 10.47
N PRO A 30 2.15 -4.37 11.55
CA PRO A 30 1.73 -3.06 12.01
C PRO A 30 2.01 -1.99 10.95
N TRP A 31 1.07 -1.07 10.80
CA TRP A 31 1.28 0.16 10.05
C TRP A 31 1.93 1.15 11.02
N LEU A 32 3.26 1.20 11.02
CA LEU A 32 4.01 1.98 11.98
C LEU A 32 3.93 3.48 11.62
N ARG A 33 3.35 4.29 12.52
CA ARG A 33 3.49 5.75 12.46
C ARG A 33 4.83 6.17 13.07
N GLY A 34 5.56 7.03 12.37
CA GLY A 34 6.83 7.57 12.87
C GLY A 34 6.64 8.60 13.98
N ASN A 35 5.71 9.55 13.80
CA ASN A 35 5.31 10.53 14.81
C ASN A 35 3.92 11.11 14.47
N LYS A 36 3.29 11.88 15.38
CA LYS A 36 1.98 12.51 15.14
C LYS A 36 1.95 13.50 13.95
N LYS A 37 3.11 14.00 13.50
CA LYS A 37 3.24 14.92 12.36
C LYS A 37 3.35 14.19 11.01
N ASN A 38 3.46 12.86 11.01
CA ASN A 38 3.63 12.02 9.83
C ASN A 38 2.42 11.06 9.74
N PRO A 39 1.27 11.52 9.21
CA PRO A 39 0.09 10.68 9.06
C PRO A 39 0.35 9.53 8.09
N CYS A 40 -0.35 8.41 8.29
CA CYS A 40 -0.33 7.34 7.32
C CYS A 40 -0.93 7.82 5.99
N ARG A 41 -0.25 7.54 4.89
CA ARG A 41 -0.74 7.83 3.54
C ARG A 41 -0.79 6.56 2.71
N ALA A 42 -1.85 6.42 1.92
CA ALA A 42 -2.00 5.32 0.97
C ALA A 42 -2.49 5.84 -0.38
N CYS A 43 -2.20 5.08 -1.42
CA CYS A 43 -2.75 5.29 -2.76
C CYS A 43 -3.67 4.12 -3.09
N VAL A 44 -4.82 4.42 -3.68
CA VAL A 44 -5.73 3.43 -4.26
C VAL A 44 -5.84 3.72 -5.74
N SER A 45 -5.56 2.70 -6.56
CA SER A 45 -5.62 2.78 -8.01
C SER A 45 -6.69 1.83 -8.53
N ALA A 46 -7.47 2.25 -9.53
CA ALA A 46 -8.42 1.42 -10.24
C ALA A 46 -8.24 1.65 -11.74
N ILE A 47 -8.16 0.56 -12.50
CA ILE A 47 -8.02 0.56 -13.95
C ILE A 47 -9.04 -0.44 -14.48
N ASP A 48 -9.91 0.01 -15.37
CA ASP A 48 -10.91 -0.85 -16.01
C ASP A 48 -10.39 -1.44 -17.33
N PHE A 49 -11.17 -2.32 -17.95
CA PHE A 49 -10.83 -2.93 -19.23
C PHE A 49 -11.04 -1.98 -20.43
N THR A 50 -11.75 -0.86 -20.24
CA THR A 50 -12.01 0.14 -21.29
C THR A 50 -10.85 1.11 -21.46
N GLY A 51 -9.90 1.11 -20.52
CA GLY A 51 -8.77 2.03 -20.47
C GLY A 51 -8.98 3.23 -19.54
N THR A 52 -10.11 3.28 -18.81
CA THR A 52 -10.37 4.28 -17.79
C THR A 52 -9.54 3.98 -16.55
N CYS A 53 -8.80 4.99 -16.10
CA CYS A 53 -7.95 4.93 -14.91
C CYS A 53 -8.41 5.98 -13.88
N ALA A 54 -8.49 5.58 -12.62
CA ALA A 54 -8.73 6.47 -11.49
C ALA A 54 -7.72 6.17 -10.37
N ALA A 55 -7.29 7.22 -9.67
CA ALA A 55 -6.42 7.09 -8.51
C ALA A 55 -6.80 8.10 -7.44
N ALA A 56 -6.69 7.68 -6.19
CA ALA A 56 -6.91 8.53 -5.02
C ALA A 56 -5.76 8.37 -4.03
N ILE A 57 -5.27 9.48 -3.50
CA ILE A 57 -4.34 9.50 -2.38
C ILE A 57 -5.16 9.81 -1.13
N LEU A 58 -5.05 8.92 -0.13
CA LEU A 58 -5.72 9.03 1.15
C LEU A 58 -4.69 9.37 2.22
N GLU A 59 -5.05 10.31 3.08
CA GLU A 59 -4.31 10.61 4.30
C GLU A 59 -5.19 10.28 5.49
N GLU A 60 -4.59 9.71 6.52
CA GLU A 60 -5.23 9.45 7.79
C GLU A 60 -5.70 10.76 8.44
N TYR A 61 -6.96 10.78 8.89
CA TYR A 61 -7.52 11.94 9.58
C TYR A 61 -6.70 12.27 10.85
N PRO A 62 -6.42 13.55 11.15
CA PRO A 62 -5.71 13.92 12.37
C PRO A 62 -6.52 13.51 13.61
N GLU A 63 -5.85 13.02 14.66
CA GLU A 63 -6.48 12.91 15.97
C GLU A 63 -6.88 14.31 16.43
N GLU A 64 -8.16 14.51 16.76
CA GLU A 64 -8.58 15.73 17.45
C GLU A 64 -7.82 15.87 18.79
N PRO A 65 -7.53 17.10 19.25
CA PRO A 65 -6.82 17.34 20.50
C PRO A 65 -7.46 16.70 21.73
#